data_AF-A0A0G0LI11-F1
#
_entry.id   AF-A0A0G0LI11-F1
#
_cell.length_a   1.000
_cell.length_b   1.000
_cell.length_c   1.000
_cell.angle_alpha   90.00
_cell.angle_beta   90.00
_cell.angle_gamma   90.00
#
_symmetry.space_group_name_H-M   'P 1'
#
loop_
_entity.id
_entity.type
_entity.pdbx_description
1 polymer ?
#
loop_
_entity_poly.entity_id
_entity_poly.type
_entity_poly.pdbx_seq_one_letter_code
_entity_poly.pdbx_strand_id
1 'polypeptide(L)'
;METSLFGREENISFWKNVILIAVFFTITPITLGISIFSLFSLKSGLLAKEVLGTDFVSPSQSGVRVYASLPTKLPTISSEVGKADARPEIVKQYLEYYHSPLVPYANLIVAVSDKYSIDFRLISAIAQQESNLCKIIPPGSYNCWGWGITSVGTLGFDSYEDGIETVSKGLRENYLNKGYITINDIMSKYTPQSNGSWANGVSQFMAEME
;
A
#
# COMPACT_ATOMS: atom_id res chain seq x y z
N MET A 1 -26.82 17.68 57.02
CA MET A 1 -25.52 16.98 57.14
C MET A 1 -25.20 16.33 55.79
N GLU A 2 -24.99 17.15 54.74
CA GLU A 2 -24.84 16.65 53.35
C GLU A 2 -23.79 17.42 52.53
N THR A 3 -23.06 18.35 53.13
CA THR A 3 -22.08 19.20 52.43
C THR A 3 -20.68 18.60 52.30
N SER A 4 -20.42 17.39 52.84
CA SER A 4 -19.08 16.80 52.88
C SER A 4 -18.80 15.71 51.84
N LEU A 5 -19.82 15.16 51.17
CA LEU A 5 -19.63 14.05 50.22
C LEU A 5 -19.27 14.52 48.80
N PHE A 6 -19.85 15.63 48.34
CA PHE A 6 -19.59 16.17 47.00
C PHE A 6 -18.14 16.64 46.79
N GLY A 7 -17.50 17.23 47.81
CA GLY A 7 -16.10 17.69 47.71
C GLY A 7 -15.07 16.56 47.67
N ARG A 8 -15.43 15.33 48.08
CA ARG A 8 -14.50 14.20 48.16
C ARG A 8 -14.35 13.48 46.83
N GLU A 9 -15.41 13.35 46.03
CA GLU A 9 -15.36 12.66 44.74
C GLU A 9 -14.62 13.46 43.65
N GLU A 10 -14.82 14.78 43.58
CA GLU A 10 -14.09 15.63 42.63
C GLU A 10 -12.58 15.64 42.92
N ASN A 11 -12.20 15.62 44.19
CA ASN A 11 -10.80 15.57 44.61
C ASN A 11 -10.12 14.28 44.14
N ILE A 12 -10.81 13.13 44.25
CA ILE A 12 -10.28 11.83 43.80
C ILE A 12 -10.10 11.81 42.28
N SER A 13 -11.07 12.33 41.51
CA SER A 13 -10.99 12.42 40.05
C SER A 13 -9.82 13.30 39.59
N PHE A 14 -9.63 14.45 40.26
CA PHE A 14 -8.52 15.36 39.98
C PHE A 14 -7.16 14.70 40.23
N TRP A 15 -6.94 14.10 41.40
CA TRP A 15 -5.67 13.44 41.73
C TRP A 15 -5.39 12.24 40.84
N LYS A 16 -6.42 11.48 40.44
CA LYS A 16 -6.27 10.38 39.48
C LYS A 16 -5.70 10.88 38.15
N ASN A 17 -6.22 11.99 37.62
CA ASN A 17 -5.74 12.57 36.37
C ASN A 17 -4.31 13.13 36.51
N VAL A 18 -4.00 13.78 37.63
CA VAL A 18 -2.64 14.28 37.92
C VAL A 18 -1.63 13.13 38.01
N ILE A 19 -2.00 12.02 38.66
CA ILE A 19 -1.16 10.82 38.74
C ILE A 19 -0.95 10.22 37.35
N LEU A 20 -2.01 10.08 36.53
CA LEU A 20 -1.89 9.55 35.17
C LEU A 20 -0.97 10.41 34.29
N ILE A 21 -1.07 11.72 34.40
CA ILE A 21 -0.20 12.66 33.69
C ILE A 21 1.26 12.50 34.16
N ALA A 22 1.50 12.45 35.47
CA ALA A 22 2.84 12.27 36.03
C ALA A 22 3.47 10.92 35.61
N VAL A 23 2.67 9.85 35.57
CA VAL A 23 3.09 8.53 35.11
C VAL A 23 3.40 8.55 33.61
N PHE A 24 2.58 9.20 32.79
CA PHE A 24 2.82 9.32 31.36
C PHE A 24 4.13 10.06 31.05
N PHE A 25 4.39 11.19 31.73
CA PHE A 25 5.60 11.98 31.51
C PHE A 25 6.89 11.36 32.08
N THR A 26 6.77 10.33 32.93
CA THR A 26 7.93 9.58 33.46
C THR A 26 8.20 8.31 32.66
N ILE A 27 7.17 7.51 32.37
CA ILE A 27 7.33 6.23 31.66
C ILE A 27 7.67 6.44 30.18
N THR A 28 7.01 7.38 29.49
CA THR A 28 7.21 7.59 28.04
C THR A 28 8.64 7.95 27.64
N PRO A 29 9.35 8.90 28.30
CA PRO A 29 10.75 9.17 27.95
C PRO A 29 11.68 8.00 28.27
N ILE A 30 11.38 7.20 29.31
CA ILE A 30 12.16 6.02 29.66
C ILE A 30 12.04 4.95 28.57
N THR A 31 10.81 4.66 28.11
CA THR A 31 10.58 3.65 27.06
C THR A 31 11.21 4.08 25.73
N LEU A 32 11.10 5.36 25.36
CA LEU A 32 11.80 5.93 24.21
C LEU A 32 13.32 5.80 24.34
N GLY A 33 13.88 6.12 25.51
CA GLY A 33 15.31 6.02 25.79
C GLY A 33 15.85 4.60 25.64
N ILE A 34 15.15 3.61 26.22
CA ILE A 34 15.51 2.19 26.08
C ILE A 34 15.46 1.74 24.62
N SER A 35 14.45 2.18 23.88
CA SER A 35 14.29 1.83 22.46
C SER A 35 15.43 2.39 21.60
N ILE A 36 15.80 3.65 21.82
CA ILE A 36 16.92 4.31 21.13
C ILE A 36 18.26 3.66 21.52
N PHE A 37 18.46 3.35 22.81
CA PHE A 37 19.67 2.67 23.29
C PHE A 37 19.81 1.27 22.68
N SER A 38 18.73 0.52 22.55
CA SER A 38 18.72 -0.79 21.88
C SER A 38 19.18 -0.68 20.41
N LEU A 39 18.65 0.30 19.67
CA LEU A 39 19.08 0.57 18.29
C LEU A 39 20.57 0.95 18.20
N PHE A 40 21.05 1.77 19.14
CA PHE A 40 22.46 2.17 19.17
C PHE A 40 23.39 1.00 19.55
N SER A 41 22.96 0.15 20.48
CA SER A 41 23.69 -1.05 20.88
C SER A 41 23.84 -2.02 19.70
N LEU A 42 22.77 -2.26 18.93
CA LEU A 42 22.82 -3.05 17.70
C LEU A 42 23.83 -2.47 16.68
N LYS A 43 23.82 -1.14 16.47
CA LYS A 43 24.78 -0.48 15.57
C LYS A 43 26.22 -0.66 16.04
N SER A 44 26.48 -0.54 17.34
CA SER A 44 27.82 -0.71 17.91
C SER A 44 28.34 -2.16 17.81
N GLY A 45 27.46 -3.15 18.00
CA GLY A 45 27.80 -4.57 17.81
C GLY A 45 28.11 -4.91 16.34
N LEU A 46 27.50 -4.20 15.39
CA LEU A 46 27.80 -4.34 13.96
C LEU A 46 29.15 -3.70 13.59
N LEU A 47 29.46 -2.52 14.13
CA LEU A 47 30.75 -1.83 13.89
C LEU A 47 31.95 -2.53 14.55
N ALA A 48 31.76 -3.12 15.74
CA ALA A 48 32.83 -3.88 16.40
C ALA A 48 33.25 -5.14 15.63
N LYS A 49 32.36 -5.69 14.79
CA LYS A 49 32.63 -6.86 13.94
C LYS A 49 33.45 -6.51 12.70
N GLU A 50 33.52 -5.23 12.31
CA GLU A 50 34.23 -4.74 11.12
C GLU A 50 35.70 -4.36 11.39
N VAL A 51 36.10 -4.15 12.66
CA VAL A 51 37.42 -3.59 13.02
C VAL A 51 38.45 -4.66 13.48
N LEU A 52 38.07 -5.92 13.65
CA LEU A 52 38.96 -7.01 14.10
C LEU A 52 39.47 -7.91 12.95
N GLY A 53 39.93 -7.29 11.87
CA GLY A 53 40.54 -7.97 10.73
C GLY A 53 41.77 -7.23 10.21
N THR A 54 42.78 -7.03 11.06
CA THR A 54 44.10 -6.53 10.63
C THR A 54 45.16 -7.61 10.84
N ASP A 55 45.32 -8.46 9.83
CA ASP A 55 46.45 -9.38 9.72
C ASP A 55 47.73 -8.56 9.42
N PHE A 56 48.52 -8.29 10.46
CA PHE A 56 49.96 -8.14 10.30
C PHE A 56 50.56 -9.53 10.11
N VAL A 57 51.40 -9.73 9.09
CA VAL A 57 52.64 -10.55 9.15
C VAL A 57 53.40 -10.48 7.81
N SER A 58 54.67 -10.09 7.91
CA SER A 58 55.71 -10.17 6.88
C SER A 58 55.99 -11.61 6.43
N PRO A 59 56.50 -11.87 5.21
CA PRO A 59 56.65 -13.23 4.73
C PRO A 59 57.96 -13.86 5.22
N SER A 60 57.87 -15.03 5.85
CA SER A 60 58.96 -16.01 5.88
C SER A 60 58.45 -17.43 5.64
N GLN A 61 58.77 -17.91 4.44
CA GLN A 61 59.01 -19.28 3.99
C GLN A 61 58.16 -20.47 4.47
N SER A 62 57.60 -21.11 3.45
CA SER A 62 57.54 -22.56 3.18
C SER A 62 56.57 -23.41 4.01
N GLY A 63 55.48 -23.81 3.36
CA GLY A 63 54.55 -24.83 3.83
C GLY A 63 53.28 -24.82 3.00
N VAL A 64 53.20 -25.75 2.05
CA VAL A 64 52.08 -26.12 1.16
C VAL A 64 50.73 -25.44 1.50
N ARG A 65 50.29 -24.51 0.64
CA ARG A 65 48.91 -24.02 0.65
C ARG A 65 48.10 -24.75 -0.41
N VAL A 66 47.27 -25.68 0.05
CA VAL A 66 46.19 -26.28 -0.72
C VAL A 66 45.24 -25.14 -1.09
N TYR A 67 45.25 -24.70 -2.34
CA TYR A 67 44.29 -23.73 -2.83
C TYR A 67 42.93 -24.42 -2.94
N ALA A 68 42.16 -24.43 -1.85
CA ALA A 68 40.72 -24.50 -1.98
C ALA A 68 40.32 -23.24 -2.78
N SER A 69 39.89 -23.43 -4.02
CA SER A 69 39.35 -22.36 -4.84
C SER A 69 38.08 -21.85 -4.16
N LEU A 70 38.22 -20.86 -3.27
CA LEU A 70 37.10 -20.06 -2.82
C LEU A 70 36.45 -19.47 -4.07
N PRO A 71 35.11 -19.59 -4.24
CA PRO A 71 34.44 -18.89 -5.32
C PRO A 71 34.70 -17.38 -5.13
N THR A 72 35.40 -16.77 -6.09
CA THR A 72 35.73 -15.32 -6.09
C THR A 72 34.50 -14.43 -6.11
N LYS A 73 33.31 -14.99 -6.33
CA LYS A 73 32.02 -14.33 -6.20
C LYS A 73 31.19 -15.03 -5.14
N LEU A 74 31.23 -14.50 -3.93
CA LEU A 74 30.08 -14.61 -3.04
C LEU A 74 28.90 -13.91 -3.75
N PRO A 75 27.68 -14.48 -3.76
CA PRO A 75 26.51 -13.74 -4.20
C PRO A 75 26.31 -12.60 -3.19
N THR A 76 26.91 -11.45 -3.49
CA THR A 76 26.52 -10.20 -2.87
C THR A 76 25.09 -9.97 -3.33
N ILE A 77 24.13 -10.16 -2.43
CA ILE A 77 22.82 -9.55 -2.57
C ILE A 77 23.10 -8.06 -2.49
N SER A 78 23.45 -7.45 -3.63
CA SER A 78 23.38 -6.02 -3.80
C SER A 78 21.91 -5.70 -3.74
N SER A 79 21.42 -5.48 -2.52
CA SER A 79 20.19 -4.76 -2.29
C SER A 79 20.48 -3.32 -2.70
N GLU A 80 20.56 -3.09 -4.01
CA GLU A 80 20.10 -1.83 -4.56
C GLU A 80 18.61 -1.81 -4.23
N VAL A 81 18.29 -1.35 -3.01
CA VAL A 81 16.94 -0.94 -2.64
C VAL A 81 16.67 0.33 -3.44
N GLY A 82 16.59 0.21 -4.76
CA GLY A 82 15.71 1.07 -5.51
C GLY A 82 14.35 0.90 -4.87
N LYS A 83 13.69 1.99 -4.50
CA LYS A 83 12.30 1.95 -4.01
C LYS A 83 11.47 1.26 -5.09
N ALA A 84 11.29 -0.04 -4.98
CA ALA A 84 10.39 -0.78 -5.83
C ALA A 84 8.98 -0.25 -5.52
N ASP A 85 8.29 0.18 -6.56
CA ASP A 85 6.90 0.60 -6.43
C ASP A 85 6.06 -0.62 -6.04
N ALA A 86 5.47 -0.58 -4.84
CA ALA A 86 4.66 -1.67 -4.32
C ALA A 86 3.27 -1.72 -4.96
N ARG A 87 2.80 -0.63 -5.59
CA ARG A 87 1.42 -0.50 -6.09
C ARG A 87 1.06 -1.59 -7.11
N PRO A 88 1.90 -1.92 -8.11
CA PRO A 88 1.56 -2.98 -9.05
C PRO A 88 1.45 -4.35 -8.38
N GLU A 89 2.27 -4.62 -7.37
CA GLU A 89 2.23 -5.88 -6.62
C GLU A 89 0.97 -5.95 -5.74
N ILE A 90 0.56 -4.85 -5.10
CA ILE A 90 -0.71 -4.75 -4.37
C ILE A 90 -1.89 -5.06 -5.29
N VAL A 91 -1.97 -4.41 -6.45
CA VAL A 91 -3.03 -4.65 -7.43
C VAL A 91 -2.99 -6.09 -7.93
N LYS A 92 -1.81 -6.63 -8.22
CA LYS A 92 -1.65 -8.01 -8.68
C LYS A 92 -2.18 -9.01 -7.66
N GLN A 93 -1.78 -8.89 -6.40
CA GLN A 93 -2.24 -9.78 -5.32
C GLN A 93 -3.75 -9.72 -5.14
N TYR A 94 -4.34 -8.52 -5.22
CA TYR A 94 -5.79 -8.35 -5.20
C TYR A 94 -6.46 -9.11 -6.34
N LEU A 95 -6.00 -8.91 -7.57
CA LEU A 95 -6.54 -9.57 -8.76
C LEU A 95 -6.37 -11.10 -8.71
N GLU A 96 -5.24 -11.59 -8.18
CA GLU A 96 -4.96 -13.02 -8.01
C GLU A 96 -5.89 -13.65 -6.98
N TYR A 97 -6.07 -13.00 -5.83
CA TYR A 97 -6.99 -13.46 -4.78
C TYR A 97 -8.41 -13.68 -5.32
N TYR A 98 -8.90 -12.77 -6.17
CA TYR A 98 -10.21 -12.87 -6.81
C TYR A 98 -10.22 -13.68 -8.12
N HIS A 99 -9.09 -14.26 -8.53
CA HIS A 99 -8.94 -15.05 -9.76
C HIS A 99 -9.39 -14.28 -11.02
N SER A 100 -8.99 -13.02 -11.13
CA SER A 100 -9.38 -12.15 -12.24
C SER A 100 -8.59 -12.44 -13.53
N PRO A 101 -9.22 -12.36 -14.72
CA PRO A 101 -8.51 -12.27 -15.99
C PRO A 101 -7.55 -11.07 -16.09
N LEU A 102 -7.70 -10.06 -15.23
CA LEU A 102 -6.87 -8.85 -15.25
C LEU A 102 -5.48 -9.02 -14.64
N VAL A 103 -5.17 -10.15 -14.00
CA VAL A 103 -3.87 -10.37 -13.31
C VAL A 103 -2.65 -9.96 -14.14
N PRO A 104 -2.54 -10.30 -15.45
CA PRO A 104 -1.40 -9.90 -16.27
C PRO A 104 -1.22 -8.38 -16.44
N TYR A 105 -2.28 -7.60 -16.18
CA TYR A 105 -2.35 -6.17 -16.44
C TYR A 105 -2.14 -5.30 -15.21
N ALA A 106 -1.79 -5.86 -14.04
CA ALA A 106 -1.59 -5.09 -12.82
C ALA A 106 -0.59 -3.93 -12.98
N ASN A 107 0.54 -4.16 -13.67
CA ASN A 107 1.52 -3.12 -14.00
C ASN A 107 0.92 -2.03 -14.90
N LEU A 108 0.11 -2.43 -15.89
CA LEU A 108 -0.52 -1.50 -16.82
C LEU A 108 -1.55 -0.62 -16.10
N ILE A 109 -2.36 -1.20 -15.22
CA ILE A 109 -3.35 -0.45 -14.43
C ILE A 109 -2.67 0.67 -13.65
N VAL A 110 -1.57 0.38 -12.95
CA VAL A 110 -0.84 1.41 -12.19
C VAL A 110 -0.20 2.44 -13.12
N ALA A 111 0.46 2.01 -14.20
CA ALA A 111 1.13 2.91 -15.14
C ALA A 111 0.14 3.87 -15.82
N VAL A 112 -1.04 3.37 -16.21
CA VAL A 112 -2.11 4.18 -16.82
C VAL A 112 -2.74 5.10 -15.78
N SER A 113 -2.93 4.63 -14.54
CA SER A 113 -3.42 5.50 -13.47
C SER A 113 -2.48 6.67 -13.18
N ASP A 114 -1.16 6.44 -13.19
CA ASP A 114 -0.16 7.49 -13.08
C ASP A 114 -0.22 8.46 -14.26
N LYS A 115 -0.26 7.92 -15.48
CA LYS A 115 -0.38 8.70 -16.73
C LYS A 115 -1.56 9.67 -16.70
N TYR A 116 -2.70 9.23 -16.17
CA TYR A 116 -3.92 10.04 -16.09
C TYR A 116 -4.14 10.71 -14.73
N SER A 117 -3.19 10.58 -13.80
CA SER A 117 -3.29 11.15 -12.45
C SER A 117 -4.62 10.81 -11.76
N ILE A 118 -4.97 9.53 -11.77
CA ILE A 118 -6.09 8.93 -11.02
C ILE A 118 -5.53 7.99 -9.95
N ASP A 119 -6.31 7.70 -8.91
CA ASP A 119 -5.89 6.73 -7.90
C ASP A 119 -5.69 5.35 -8.54
N PHE A 120 -4.54 4.72 -8.28
CA PHE A 120 -4.18 3.44 -8.90
C PHE A 120 -5.14 2.29 -8.58
N ARG A 121 -5.88 2.39 -7.47
CA ARG A 121 -6.85 1.40 -7.01
C ARG A 121 -8.19 1.52 -7.73
N LEU A 122 -8.51 2.70 -8.26
CA LEU A 122 -9.85 3.04 -8.75
C LEU A 122 -10.31 2.15 -9.91
N ILE A 123 -9.42 1.87 -10.87
CA ILE A 123 -9.73 1.03 -12.05
C ILE A 123 -10.09 -0.39 -11.62
N SER A 124 -9.31 -0.99 -10.72
CA SER A 124 -9.58 -2.33 -10.19
C SER A 124 -10.85 -2.36 -9.35
N ALA A 125 -11.07 -1.36 -8.49
CA ALA A 125 -12.26 -1.26 -7.64
C ALA A 125 -13.56 -1.12 -8.44
N ILE A 126 -13.57 -0.29 -9.49
CA ILE A 126 -14.74 -0.17 -10.40
C ILE A 126 -14.96 -1.50 -11.13
N ALA A 127 -13.91 -2.16 -11.64
CA ALA A 127 -14.08 -3.46 -12.29
C ALA A 127 -14.62 -4.54 -11.34
N GLN A 128 -14.21 -4.54 -10.07
CA GLN A 128 -14.78 -5.42 -9.05
C GLN A 128 -16.28 -5.15 -8.85
N GLN A 129 -16.68 -3.88 -8.74
CA GLN A 129 -18.07 -3.48 -8.56
C GLN A 129 -18.96 -3.82 -9.77
N GLU A 130 -18.44 -3.68 -10.99
CA GLU A 130 -19.22 -3.77 -12.22
C GLU A 130 -19.31 -5.19 -12.80
N SER A 131 -18.22 -5.95 -12.72
CA SER A 131 -18.10 -7.23 -13.42
C SER A 131 -17.44 -8.33 -12.59
N ASN A 132 -17.23 -8.09 -11.30
CA ASN A 132 -16.44 -8.95 -10.43
C ASN A 132 -15.04 -9.17 -11.07
N LEU A 133 -14.35 -8.06 -11.39
CA LEU A 133 -13.03 -8.03 -12.03
C LEU A 133 -12.97 -8.81 -13.35
N CYS A 134 -13.83 -8.45 -14.30
CA CYS A 134 -13.93 -9.05 -15.64
C CYS A 134 -14.39 -10.51 -15.69
N LYS A 135 -14.81 -11.12 -14.57
CA LYS A 135 -15.32 -12.50 -14.59
C LYS A 135 -16.70 -12.58 -15.23
N ILE A 136 -17.48 -11.49 -15.16
CA ILE A 136 -18.85 -11.42 -15.68
C ILE A 136 -18.95 -10.24 -16.65
N ILE A 137 -18.63 -10.48 -17.91
CA ILE A 137 -18.74 -9.51 -19.00
C ILE A 137 -19.34 -10.17 -20.26
N PRO A 138 -19.97 -9.41 -21.17
CA PRO A 138 -20.35 -9.92 -22.48
C PRO A 138 -19.12 -10.49 -23.23
N PRO A 139 -19.22 -11.68 -23.85
CA PRO A 139 -18.08 -12.31 -24.54
C PRO A 139 -17.48 -11.38 -25.60
N GLY A 140 -16.14 -11.25 -25.57
CA GLY A 140 -15.40 -10.43 -26.53
C GLY A 140 -15.56 -8.91 -26.36
N SER A 141 -16.29 -8.44 -25.33
CA SER A 141 -16.44 -7.00 -25.12
C SER A 141 -15.26 -6.34 -24.42
N TYR A 142 -14.49 -7.10 -23.63
CA TYR A 142 -13.41 -6.60 -22.77
C TYR A 142 -13.79 -5.42 -21.86
N ASN A 143 -15.08 -5.14 -21.68
CA ASN A 143 -15.58 -4.00 -20.91
C ASN A 143 -15.93 -4.42 -19.49
N CYS A 144 -14.94 -4.36 -18.62
CA CYS A 144 -15.06 -4.76 -17.22
C CYS A 144 -15.69 -3.70 -16.32
N TRP A 145 -15.83 -2.48 -16.82
CA TRP A 145 -16.23 -1.31 -16.03
C TRP A 145 -17.66 -0.86 -16.33
N GLY A 146 -18.39 -1.56 -17.20
CA GLY A 146 -19.71 -1.09 -17.64
C GLY A 146 -19.66 0.29 -18.30
N TRP A 147 -18.53 0.64 -18.92
CA TRP A 147 -18.31 1.98 -19.47
C TRP A 147 -19.09 2.18 -20.77
N GLY A 148 -19.69 3.35 -20.96
CA GLY A 148 -20.36 3.70 -22.21
C GLY A 148 -21.61 2.87 -22.53
N ILE A 149 -22.33 2.39 -21.51
CA ILE A 149 -23.63 1.72 -21.69
C ILE A 149 -24.70 2.73 -22.07
N THR A 150 -25.39 2.47 -23.18
CA THR A 150 -26.51 3.28 -23.68
C THR A 150 -27.75 2.39 -23.91
N SER A 151 -28.91 3.01 -24.14
CA SER A 151 -30.14 2.28 -24.48
C SER A 151 -30.04 1.46 -25.79
N VAL A 152 -29.04 1.75 -26.63
CA VAL A 152 -28.85 1.15 -27.95
C VAL A 152 -27.77 0.07 -27.94
N GLY A 153 -26.99 -0.04 -26.86
CA GLY A 153 -25.91 -1.02 -26.74
C GLY A 153 -24.87 -0.64 -25.69
N THR A 154 -23.96 -1.59 -25.44
CA THR A 154 -22.79 -1.42 -24.56
C THR A 154 -21.55 -1.26 -25.43
N LEU A 155 -20.68 -0.30 -25.08
CA LEU A 155 -19.38 -0.17 -25.72
C LEU A 155 -18.54 -1.43 -25.44
N GLY A 156 -17.97 -2.03 -26.48
CA GLY A 156 -16.89 -3.00 -26.37
C GLY A 156 -15.54 -2.33 -26.65
N PHE A 157 -14.48 -2.88 -26.08
CA PHE A 157 -13.09 -2.50 -26.36
C PHE A 157 -12.42 -3.56 -27.24
N ASP A 158 -11.31 -3.21 -27.88
CA ASP A 158 -10.57 -4.17 -28.71
C ASP A 158 -9.77 -5.18 -27.85
N SER A 159 -9.41 -4.79 -26.63
CA SER A 159 -8.62 -5.57 -25.66
C SER A 159 -8.81 -5.04 -24.24
N TYR A 160 -8.29 -5.76 -23.23
CA TYR A 160 -8.27 -5.26 -21.86
C TYR A 160 -7.39 -4.02 -21.71
N GLU A 161 -6.27 -3.95 -22.44
CA GLU A 161 -5.38 -2.80 -22.47
C GLU A 161 -6.08 -1.55 -23.00
N ASP A 162 -6.82 -1.69 -24.10
CA ASP A 162 -7.64 -0.62 -24.68
C ASP A 162 -8.73 -0.15 -23.71
N GLY A 163 -9.39 -1.09 -23.02
CA GLY A 163 -10.36 -0.78 -21.98
C GLY A 163 -9.75 -0.02 -20.79
N ILE A 164 -8.62 -0.50 -20.26
CA ILE A 164 -7.90 0.16 -19.14
C ILE A 164 -7.54 1.61 -19.53
N GLU A 165 -6.95 1.78 -20.72
CA GLU A 165 -6.52 3.09 -21.23
C GLU A 165 -7.72 4.03 -21.43
N THR A 166 -8.76 3.56 -22.11
CA THR A 166 -9.96 4.35 -22.45
C THR A 166 -10.74 4.75 -21.21
N VAL A 167 -10.97 3.84 -20.27
CA VAL A 167 -11.71 4.12 -19.04
C VAL A 167 -10.92 5.06 -18.14
N SER A 168 -9.61 4.86 -17.97
CA SER A 168 -8.77 5.73 -17.15
C SER A 168 -8.72 7.16 -17.67
N LYS A 169 -8.52 7.32 -18.98
CA LYS A 169 -8.60 8.61 -19.66
C LYS A 169 -9.98 9.25 -19.46
N GLY A 170 -11.02 8.46 -19.67
CA GLY A 170 -12.41 8.87 -19.52
C GLY A 170 -12.73 9.39 -18.10
N LEU A 171 -12.28 8.67 -17.06
CA LEU A 171 -12.40 9.10 -15.67
C LEU A 171 -11.69 10.43 -15.43
N ARG A 172 -10.46 10.57 -15.93
CA ARG A 172 -9.72 11.84 -15.80
C ARG A 172 -10.45 13.00 -16.47
N GLU A 173 -10.78 12.86 -17.75
CA GLU A 173 -11.30 13.95 -18.57
C GLU A 173 -12.76 14.30 -18.25
N ASN A 174 -13.59 13.29 -17.99
CA ASN A 174 -15.03 13.47 -17.86
C ASN A 174 -15.52 13.51 -16.41
N TYR A 175 -14.67 13.18 -15.43
CA TYR A 175 -15.04 13.21 -14.01
C TYR A 175 -14.10 14.14 -13.25
N LEU A 176 -12.83 13.76 -13.05
CA LEU A 176 -11.95 14.50 -12.15
C LEU A 176 -11.66 15.93 -12.64
N ASN A 177 -11.39 16.10 -13.93
CA ASN A 177 -11.20 17.44 -14.52
C ASN A 177 -12.46 18.32 -14.47
N LYS A 178 -13.63 17.71 -14.22
CA LYS A 178 -14.92 18.41 -14.10
C LYS A 178 -15.36 18.58 -12.63
N GLY A 179 -14.48 18.28 -11.67
CA GLY A 179 -14.72 18.47 -10.24
C GLY A 179 -15.40 17.31 -9.53
N TYR A 180 -15.57 16.16 -10.18
CA TYR A 180 -16.06 14.94 -9.52
C TYR A 180 -14.87 14.24 -8.86
N ILE A 181 -14.53 14.63 -7.63
CA ILE A 181 -13.29 14.23 -6.95
C ILE A 181 -13.51 13.04 -6.02
N THR A 182 -14.65 12.97 -5.34
CA THR A 182 -14.96 11.86 -4.42
C THR A 182 -15.63 10.71 -5.17
N ILE A 183 -15.60 9.50 -4.60
CA ILE A 183 -16.31 8.34 -5.16
C ILE A 183 -17.82 8.60 -5.26
N ASN A 184 -18.40 9.35 -4.31
CA ASN A 184 -19.81 9.76 -4.37
C ASN A 184 -20.09 10.70 -5.55
N ASP A 185 -19.18 11.63 -5.84
CA ASP A 185 -19.32 12.50 -7.02
C ASP A 185 -19.21 11.68 -8.30
N ILE A 186 -18.24 10.77 -8.38
CA ILE A 186 -18.09 9.89 -9.54
C ILE A 186 -19.37 9.08 -9.74
N MET A 187 -19.90 8.47 -8.68
CA MET A 187 -21.15 7.70 -8.71
C MET A 187 -22.34 8.53 -9.21
N SER A 188 -22.46 9.80 -8.79
CA SER A 188 -23.58 10.66 -9.18
C SER A 188 -23.68 10.86 -10.69
N LYS A 189 -22.59 10.64 -11.42
CA LYS A 189 -22.54 10.71 -12.87
C LYS A 189 -22.41 9.35 -13.55
N TYR A 190 -21.61 8.44 -12.97
CA TYR A 190 -21.34 7.12 -13.54
C TYR A 190 -22.57 6.21 -13.44
N THR A 191 -23.23 6.22 -12.28
CA THR A 191 -24.41 5.39 -11.98
C THR A 191 -25.46 6.23 -11.21
N PRO A 192 -26.09 7.24 -11.81
CA PRO A 192 -26.96 8.20 -11.11
C PRO A 192 -28.20 7.57 -10.45
N GLN A 193 -28.57 6.36 -10.86
CA GLN A 193 -29.68 5.61 -10.27
C GLN A 193 -29.28 4.85 -8.99
N SER A 194 -27.99 4.75 -8.68
CA SER A 194 -27.52 4.16 -7.43
C SER A 194 -27.85 5.06 -6.25
N ASN A 195 -28.30 4.46 -5.15
CA ASN A 195 -28.62 5.13 -3.90
C ASN A 195 -27.42 5.22 -2.94
N GLY A 196 -26.18 5.09 -3.44
CA GLY A 196 -24.96 5.05 -2.62
C GLY A 196 -24.30 3.68 -2.55
N SER A 197 -25.02 2.61 -2.87
CA SER A 197 -24.47 1.25 -2.83
C SER A 197 -23.24 1.06 -3.73
N TRP A 198 -23.21 1.72 -4.89
CA TRP A 198 -22.07 1.66 -5.80
C TRP A 198 -20.83 2.32 -5.20
N ALA A 199 -20.99 3.53 -4.64
CA ALA A 199 -19.87 4.25 -4.03
C ALA A 199 -19.31 3.52 -2.80
N ASN A 200 -20.19 2.89 -2.01
CA ASN A 200 -19.79 2.07 -0.88
C ASN A 200 -18.96 0.86 -1.32
N GLY A 201 -19.40 0.15 -2.36
CA GLY A 201 -18.68 -1.00 -2.92
C GLY A 201 -17.30 -0.60 -3.45
N VAL A 202 -17.24 0.43 -4.30
CA VAL A 202 -15.96 0.93 -4.84
C VAL A 202 -15.02 1.36 -3.71
N SER A 203 -15.51 2.10 -2.72
CA SER A 203 -14.69 2.56 -1.59
C SER A 203 -14.17 1.37 -0.75
N GLN A 204 -15.00 0.35 -0.54
CA GLN A 204 -14.59 -0.87 0.16
C GLN A 204 -13.47 -1.59 -0.62
N PHE A 205 -13.64 -1.79 -1.93
CA PHE A 205 -12.63 -2.47 -2.75
C PHE A 205 -11.33 -1.68 -2.87
N MET A 206 -11.39 -0.35 -2.84
CA MET A 206 -10.18 0.48 -2.73
C MET A 206 -9.46 0.28 -1.39
N ALA A 207 -10.20 0.13 -0.28
CA ALA A 207 -9.62 -0.12 1.04
C ALA A 207 -8.98 -1.50 1.16
N GLU A 208 -9.45 -2.50 0.40
CA GLU A 208 -8.83 -3.83 0.33
C GLU A 208 -7.46 -3.82 -0.39
N MET A 209 -7.11 -2.73 -1.07
CA MET A 209 -5.82 -2.51 -1.75
C MET A 209 -4.96 -1.43 -1.07
N GLU A 210 -5.13 -1.23 0.24
CA GLU A 210 -4.31 -0.32 1.08
C GLU A 210 -3.10 -1.00 1.73
#